data_AF-A0A7W1FVB5-F1
#
_entry.id   AF-A0A7W1FVB5-F1
#
_cell.length_a   1.000
_cell.length_b   1.000
_cell.length_c   1.000
_cell.angle_alpha   90.00
_cell.angle_beta   90.00
_cell.angle_gamma   90.00
#
_symmetry.space_group_name_H-M   'P 1'
#
loop_
_entity.id
_entity.type
_entity.pdbx_description
1 polymer ?
#
loop_
_entity_poly.entity_id
_entity_poly.type
_entity_poly.pdbx_seq_one_letter_code
_entity_poly.pdbx_strand_id
1 'polypeptide(L)'
;RRLASQRIEVINDAKVEEVRPDAVVISDGRTIPTRTTIWAAGIEPPPLVGNLDLQKDHRGRILIDQYLRVKGRPGVYAVGDCTSIQYDGPPVPALAQAAEQEGKRAASNLAAEIENKVPVPFRYRSVGQLVDLGEGSALVDILGVNLSGLLGAYVWKAVYLYELGYDLNRAHVLADWTIDLFTRPDTSKLFEDPNQPRVRT
;
A
#
# COMPACT_ATOMS: atom_id res chain seq x y z
N ARG A 1 -13.58 -10.95 -15.59
CA ARG A 1 -14.57 -10.64 -16.65
C ARG A 1 -14.54 -9.16 -17.07
N ARG A 2 -14.59 -8.18 -16.14
CA ARG A 2 -14.50 -6.74 -16.49
C ARG A 2 -13.20 -6.35 -17.20
N LEU A 3 -12.04 -6.72 -16.66
CA LEU A 3 -10.74 -6.43 -17.28
C LEU A 3 -10.66 -6.95 -18.73
N ALA A 4 -11.14 -8.17 -18.97
CA ALA A 4 -11.23 -8.72 -20.32
C ALA A 4 -12.14 -7.90 -21.26
N SER A 5 -13.25 -7.33 -20.77
CA SER A 5 -14.10 -6.42 -21.56
C SER A 5 -13.39 -5.12 -21.94
N GLN A 6 -12.37 -4.72 -21.18
CA GLN A 6 -11.49 -3.58 -21.46
C GLN A 6 -10.26 -3.98 -22.30
N ARG A 7 -10.26 -5.21 -22.86
CA ARG A 7 -9.15 -5.78 -23.63
C ARG A 7 -7.85 -5.90 -22.80
N ILE A 8 -7.99 -6.03 -21.48
CA ILE A 8 -6.88 -6.34 -20.58
C ILE A 8 -6.78 -7.86 -20.48
N GLU A 9 -5.63 -8.39 -20.90
CA GLU A 9 -5.27 -9.79 -20.71
C GLU A 9 -4.75 -9.99 -19.28
N VAL A 10 -5.30 -10.95 -18.55
CA VAL A 10 -4.88 -11.31 -17.20
C VAL A 10 -4.22 -12.68 -17.26
N ILE A 11 -2.92 -12.70 -17.01
CA ILE A 11 -2.13 -13.92 -16.98
C ILE A 11 -1.87 -14.25 -15.50
N ASN A 12 -2.65 -15.19 -14.96
CA ASN A 12 -2.45 -15.70 -13.60
C ASN A 12 -1.40 -16.81 -13.59
N ASP A 13 -0.96 -17.20 -12.39
CA ASP A 13 -0.01 -18.29 -12.18
C ASP A 13 1.32 -18.12 -12.95
N ALA A 14 1.65 -16.88 -13.30
CA ALA A 14 2.84 -16.50 -14.03
C ALA A 14 3.72 -15.61 -13.16
N LYS A 15 4.93 -16.07 -12.86
CA LYS A 15 5.95 -15.26 -12.17
C LYS A 15 6.84 -14.60 -13.20
N VAL A 16 7.13 -13.31 -13.03
CA VAL A 16 8.14 -12.63 -13.84
C VAL A 16 9.54 -13.09 -13.42
N GLU A 17 10.34 -13.52 -14.39
CA GLU A 17 11.74 -13.93 -14.18
C GLU A 17 12.75 -12.88 -14.63
N GLU A 18 12.44 -12.19 -15.74
CA GLU A 18 13.33 -11.19 -16.32
C GLU A 18 12.52 -10.07 -16.96
N VAL A 19 12.93 -8.82 -16.73
CA VAL A 19 12.40 -7.65 -17.45
C VAL A 19 13.49 -7.13 -18.39
N ARG A 20 13.18 -7.15 -19.69
CA ARG A 20 14.03 -6.64 -20.77
C ARG A 20 13.50 -5.28 -21.26
N PRO A 21 14.30 -4.51 -22.02
CA PRO A 21 13.85 -3.24 -22.57
C PRO A 21 12.59 -3.33 -23.46
N ASP A 22 12.38 -4.47 -24.11
CA ASP A 22 11.32 -4.70 -25.10
C ASP A 22 10.42 -5.92 -24.78
N ALA A 23 10.62 -6.57 -23.63
CA ALA A 23 9.88 -7.78 -23.26
C ALA A 23 9.89 -8.09 -21.76
N VAL A 24 8.97 -8.95 -21.34
CA VAL A 24 8.96 -9.57 -20.01
C VAL A 24 8.99 -11.09 -20.18
N VAL A 25 9.94 -11.76 -19.54
CA VAL A 25 10.04 -13.22 -19.51
C VAL A 25 9.33 -13.73 -18.25
N ILE A 26 8.44 -14.70 -18.42
CA ILE A 26 7.70 -15.33 -17.33
C ILE A 26 8.09 -16.80 -17.15
N SER A 27 7.82 -17.32 -15.95
CA SER A 27 8.31 -18.61 -15.45
C SER A 27 7.89 -19.86 -16.22
N ASP A 28 6.93 -19.74 -17.15
CA ASP A 28 6.54 -20.82 -18.04
C ASP A 28 7.29 -20.78 -19.39
N GLY A 29 8.31 -19.93 -19.50
CA GLY A 29 9.16 -19.76 -20.68
C GLY A 29 8.59 -18.83 -21.74
N ARG A 30 7.36 -18.33 -21.60
CA ARG A 30 6.81 -17.33 -22.52
C ARG A 30 7.53 -15.99 -22.36
N THR A 31 7.68 -15.31 -23.50
CA THR A 31 8.19 -13.93 -23.57
C THR A 31 7.07 -13.03 -24.07
N ILE A 32 6.71 -12.03 -23.28
CA ILE A 32 5.63 -11.07 -23.57
C ILE A 32 6.27 -9.79 -24.12
N PRO A 33 6.10 -9.44 -25.41
CA PRO A 33 6.62 -8.21 -25.96
C PRO A 33 5.95 -6.99 -25.34
N THR A 34 6.71 -5.98 -24.92
CA THR A 34 6.19 -4.73 -24.38
C THR A 34 7.15 -3.58 -24.60
N ARG A 35 6.62 -2.35 -24.72
CA ARG A 35 7.44 -1.12 -24.72
C ARG A 35 7.42 -0.38 -23.38
N THR A 36 6.46 -0.71 -22.52
CA THR A 36 6.28 -0.08 -21.21
C THR A 36 5.96 -1.15 -20.20
N THR A 37 6.82 -1.29 -19.20
CA THR A 37 6.60 -2.18 -18.06
C THR A 37 6.36 -1.34 -16.82
N ILE A 38 5.23 -1.57 -16.15
CA ILE A 38 4.91 -0.98 -14.86
C ILE A 38 5.07 -2.07 -13.80
N TRP A 39 5.94 -1.84 -12.83
CA TRP A 39 6.21 -2.80 -11.75
C TRP A 39 5.52 -2.38 -10.46
N ALA A 40 4.47 -3.10 -10.08
CA ALA A 40 3.68 -2.85 -8.88
C ALA A 40 3.77 -4.01 -7.86
N ALA A 41 4.85 -4.81 -7.93
CA ALA A 41 5.00 -6.02 -7.14
C ALA A 41 6.17 -5.92 -6.15
N GLY A 42 5.99 -6.53 -4.98
CA GLY A 42 7.05 -6.64 -3.98
C GLY A 42 7.27 -5.35 -3.19
N ILE A 43 7.57 -5.54 -1.91
CA ILE A 43 8.00 -4.48 -1.01
C ILE A 43 9.21 -4.99 -0.24
N GLU A 44 10.16 -4.10 0.01
CA GLU A 44 11.34 -4.34 0.80
C GLU A 44 11.56 -3.13 1.73
N PRO A 45 12.03 -3.35 2.97
CA PRO A 45 12.40 -2.24 3.85
C PRO A 45 13.49 -1.36 3.23
N PRO A 46 13.50 -0.05 3.54
CA PRO A 46 14.52 0.86 3.01
C PRO A 46 15.92 0.50 3.55
N PRO A 47 17.01 0.88 2.84
CA PRO A 47 18.39 0.58 3.26
C PRO A 47 18.73 1.03 4.69
N LEU A 48 18.13 2.14 5.14
CA LEU A 48 18.24 2.62 6.52
C LEU A 48 17.87 1.53 7.53
N VAL A 49 16.74 0.84 7.33
CA VAL A 49 16.29 -0.23 8.21
C VAL A 49 17.29 -1.38 8.19
N GLY A 50 17.76 -1.76 6.99
CA GLY A 50 18.80 -2.78 6.79
C GLY A 50 20.05 -2.55 7.63
N ASN A 51 20.49 -1.29 7.73
CA ASN A 51 21.70 -0.87 8.46
C ASN A 51 21.54 -0.77 9.98
N LEU A 52 20.32 -0.83 10.53
CA LEU A 52 20.10 -0.78 11.97
C LEU A 52 20.59 -2.07 12.64
N ASP A 53 21.30 -1.96 13.76
CA ASP A 53 21.67 -3.13 14.58
C ASP A 53 20.47 -3.63 15.40
N LEU A 54 19.51 -4.24 14.70
CA LEU A 54 18.26 -4.77 15.23
C LEU A 54 18.01 -6.16 14.65
N GLN A 55 17.30 -7.00 15.41
CA GLN A 55 16.85 -8.30 14.91
C GLN A 55 15.84 -8.11 13.78
N LYS A 56 16.08 -8.81 12.67
CA LYS A 56 15.24 -8.75 11.45
C LYS A 56 14.80 -10.13 11.02
N ASP A 57 13.72 -10.20 10.27
CA ASP A 57 13.32 -11.42 9.56
C ASP A 57 14.15 -11.63 8.28
N HIS A 58 13.88 -12.72 7.57
CA HIS A 58 14.52 -13.08 6.31
C HIS A 58 14.27 -12.08 5.15
N ARG A 59 13.34 -11.14 5.32
CA ARG A 59 13.03 -10.06 4.35
C ARG A 59 13.54 -8.70 4.83
N GLY A 60 14.37 -8.66 5.88
CA GLY A 60 14.95 -7.42 6.41
C GLY A 60 13.99 -6.58 7.27
N ARG A 61 12.81 -7.09 7.64
CA ARG A 61 11.83 -6.37 8.46
C ARG A 61 12.18 -6.49 9.94
N ILE A 62 12.01 -5.40 10.70
CA ILE A 62 12.31 -5.34 12.13
C ILE A 62 11.39 -6.28 12.90
N LEU A 63 11.96 -7.17 13.71
CA LEU A 63 11.18 -8.05 14.58
C LEU A 63 10.63 -7.29 15.78
N ILE A 64 9.30 -7.30 15.91
CA ILE A 64 8.58 -6.67 17.01
C ILE A 64 7.73 -7.68 17.78
N ASP A 65 7.48 -7.39 19.05
CA ASP A 65 6.57 -8.17 19.88
C ASP A 65 5.09 -7.77 19.68
N GLN A 66 4.18 -8.48 20.35
CA GLN A 66 2.75 -8.20 20.29
C GLN A 66 2.35 -6.81 20.81
N TYR A 67 3.24 -6.06 21.45
CA TYR A 67 3.00 -4.70 21.95
C TYR A 67 3.62 -3.63 21.04
N LEU A 68 4.16 -4.05 19.88
CA LEU A 68 4.84 -3.24 18.87
C LEU A 68 6.21 -2.72 19.29
N ARG A 69 6.83 -3.38 20.28
CA ARG A 69 8.17 -3.03 20.76
C ARG A 69 9.22 -3.79 19.98
N VAL A 70 10.34 -3.12 19.68
CA VAL A 70 11.47 -3.73 19.01
C VAL A 70 12.15 -4.75 19.92
N LYS A 71 12.29 -5.98 19.43
CA LYS A 71 12.88 -7.06 20.22
C LYS A 71 14.34 -6.73 20.59
N GLY A 72 14.65 -6.78 21.89
CA GLY A 72 15.99 -6.50 22.41
C GLY A 72 16.31 -5.00 22.55
N ARG A 73 15.35 -4.10 22.30
CA ARG A 73 15.57 -2.65 22.42
C ARG A 73 14.44 -1.98 23.23
N PRO A 74 14.57 -1.86 24.56
CA PRO A 74 13.59 -1.20 25.41
C PRO A 74 13.33 0.26 24.99
N GLY A 75 12.09 0.73 25.15
CA GLY A 75 11.67 2.09 24.79
C GLY A 75 11.61 2.37 23.29
N VAL A 76 11.88 1.39 22.42
CA VAL A 76 11.83 1.55 20.96
C VAL A 76 10.64 0.78 20.40
N TYR A 77 9.83 1.48 19.61
CA TYR A 77 8.69 0.93 18.89
C TYR A 77 8.94 1.03 17.39
N ALA A 78 8.39 0.10 16.64
CA ALA A 78 8.36 0.15 15.18
C ALA A 78 6.97 -0.26 14.69
N VAL A 79 6.52 0.37 13.59
CA VAL A 79 5.20 0.15 12.99
C VAL A 79 5.29 0.22 11.47
N GLY A 80 4.28 -0.28 10.78
CA GLY A 80 4.13 -0.25 9.34
C GLY A 80 4.96 -1.31 8.62
N ASP A 81 5.14 -1.10 7.32
CA ASP A 81 5.64 -2.10 6.36
C ASP A 81 7.08 -2.57 6.63
N CYS A 82 7.84 -1.83 7.44
CA CYS A 82 9.20 -2.21 7.83
C CYS A 82 9.24 -3.24 8.96
N THR A 83 8.10 -3.68 9.48
CA THR A 83 8.03 -4.54 10.66
C THR A 83 7.54 -5.95 10.37
N SER A 84 7.89 -6.87 11.25
CA SER A 84 7.41 -8.24 11.27
C SER A 84 7.02 -8.60 12.71
N ILE A 85 5.72 -8.51 12.99
CA ILE A 85 5.13 -8.91 14.26
C ILE A 85 4.91 -10.43 14.32
N GLN A 86 5.30 -11.05 15.43
CA GLN A 86 4.96 -12.43 15.74
C GLN A 86 3.94 -12.46 16.87
N TYR A 87 2.68 -12.77 16.53
CA TYR A 87 1.56 -12.81 17.47
C TYR A 87 0.51 -13.83 17.00
N ASP A 88 -0.36 -14.28 17.92
CA ASP A 88 -1.40 -15.29 17.63
C ASP A 88 -2.59 -14.68 16.89
N GLY A 89 -2.40 -14.18 15.67
CA GLY A 89 -3.44 -13.51 14.89
C GLY A 89 -3.22 -13.60 13.39
N PRO A 90 -4.12 -13.00 12.60
CA PRO A 90 -3.95 -12.98 11.15
C PRO A 90 -2.67 -12.24 10.76
N PRO A 91 -2.03 -12.61 9.63
CA PRO A 91 -0.92 -11.83 9.09
C PRO A 91 -1.31 -10.36 8.95
N VAL A 92 -0.42 -9.46 9.40
CA VAL A 92 -0.63 -8.03 9.21
C VAL A 92 -0.23 -7.67 7.78
N PRO A 93 -1.15 -7.16 6.95
CA PRO A 93 -0.82 -6.82 5.57
C PRO A 93 -0.05 -5.50 5.53
N ALA A 94 0.79 -5.33 4.51
CA ALA A 94 1.45 -4.07 4.22
C ALA A 94 0.46 -3.10 3.55
N LEU A 95 -0.38 -2.49 4.38
CA LEU A 95 -1.44 -1.56 4.00
C LEU A 95 -1.42 -0.36 4.94
N ALA A 96 -1.78 0.81 4.42
CA ALA A 96 -1.89 2.03 5.20
C ALA A 96 -2.81 1.87 6.43
N GLN A 97 -3.94 1.16 6.27
CA GLN A 97 -4.86 0.86 7.37
C GLN A 97 -4.19 0.06 8.50
N ALA A 98 -3.32 -0.90 8.17
CA ALA A 98 -2.59 -1.67 9.17
C ALA A 98 -1.58 -0.78 9.90
N ALA A 99 -0.79 0.01 9.15
CA ALA A 99 0.17 0.96 9.71
C ALA A 99 -0.50 2.00 10.62
N GLU A 100 -1.70 2.48 10.27
CA GLU A 100 -2.47 3.41 11.10
C GLU A 100 -2.92 2.76 12.42
N GLN A 101 -3.45 1.53 12.38
CA GLN A 101 -3.84 0.79 13.57
C GLN A 101 -2.65 0.50 14.49
N GLU A 102 -1.51 0.12 13.89
CA GLU A 102 -0.27 -0.10 14.61
C GLU A 102 0.23 1.20 15.26
N GLY A 103 0.25 2.31 14.52
CA GLY A 103 0.65 3.62 15.04
C GLY A 103 -0.18 4.05 16.25
N LYS A 104 -1.51 3.94 16.17
CA LYS A 104 -2.41 4.24 17.30
C LYS A 104 -2.12 3.36 18.51
N ARG A 105 -1.88 2.05 18.30
CA ARG A 105 -1.59 1.11 19.38
C ARG A 105 -0.21 1.36 19.99
N ALA A 106 0.81 1.60 19.18
CA ALA A 106 2.17 1.89 19.63
C ALA A 106 2.21 3.16 20.48
N ALA A 107 1.55 4.24 20.02
CA ALA A 107 1.43 5.47 20.80
C ALA A 107 0.73 5.24 22.15
N SER A 108 -0.38 4.49 22.15
CA SER A 108 -1.10 4.16 23.38
C SER A 108 -0.24 3.33 24.35
N ASN A 109 0.51 2.37 23.83
CA ASN A 109 1.39 1.51 24.63
C ASN A 109 2.62 2.26 25.16
N LEU A 110 3.19 3.17 24.36
CA LEU A 110 4.28 4.05 24.79
C LEU A 110 3.83 4.95 25.95
N ALA A 111 2.64 5.56 25.83
CA ALA A 111 2.06 6.36 26.91
C ALA A 111 1.82 5.52 28.18
N ALA A 112 1.29 4.30 28.02
CA ALA A 112 1.11 3.37 29.14
C ALA A 112 2.45 3.01 29.80
N GLU A 113 3.52 2.79 29.03
CA GLU A 113 4.86 2.50 29.56
C GLU A 113 5.42 3.66 30.38
N ILE A 114 5.28 4.90 29.88
CA ILE A 114 5.68 6.13 30.62
C ILE A 114 4.92 6.25 31.94
N GLU A 115 3.64 5.89 31.97
CA GLU A 115 2.78 5.95 33.16
C GLU A 115 2.86 4.70 34.05
N ASN A 116 3.76 3.74 33.75
CA ASN A 116 3.86 2.44 34.43
C ASN A 116 2.54 1.62 34.44
N LYS A 117 1.74 1.74 33.37
CA LYS A 117 0.53 0.96 33.13
C LYS A 117 0.82 -0.27 32.26
N VAL A 118 -0.07 -1.25 32.33
CA VAL A 118 0.04 -2.49 31.55
C VAL A 118 -0.23 -2.20 30.07
N PRO A 119 0.68 -2.55 29.14
CA PRO A 119 0.47 -2.35 27.71
C PRO A 119 -0.57 -3.35 27.16
N VAL A 120 -1.23 -2.98 26.07
CA VAL A 120 -2.28 -3.79 25.44
C VAL A 120 -1.73 -4.42 24.16
N PRO A 121 -1.92 -5.73 23.92
CA PRO A 121 -1.44 -6.36 22.70
C PRO A 121 -2.16 -5.80 21.46
N PHE A 122 -1.40 -5.62 20.39
CA PHE A 122 -1.92 -5.31 19.07
C PHE A 122 -2.59 -6.53 18.45
N ARG A 123 -3.75 -6.30 17.82
CA ARG A 123 -4.47 -7.28 17.02
C ARG A 123 -4.98 -6.58 15.77
N TYR A 124 -4.54 -7.02 14.60
CA TYR A 124 -5.00 -6.42 13.35
C TYR A 124 -6.48 -6.73 13.12
N ARG A 125 -7.24 -5.68 12.77
CA ARG A 125 -8.64 -5.81 12.36
C ARG A 125 -8.80 -5.26 10.95
N SER A 126 -9.05 -6.14 9.98
CA SER A 126 -9.43 -5.70 8.64
C SER A 126 -10.79 -5.00 8.68
N VAL A 127 -10.90 -3.79 8.15
CA VAL A 127 -12.21 -3.10 7.98
C VAL A 127 -12.78 -3.25 6.58
N GLY A 128 -11.98 -3.69 5.61
CA GLY A 128 -12.41 -3.86 4.23
C GLY A 128 -11.28 -3.65 3.23
N GLN A 129 -11.61 -3.74 1.94
CA GLN A 129 -10.73 -3.40 0.82
C GLN A 129 -11.51 -2.70 -0.28
N LEU A 130 -10.89 -1.69 -0.87
CA LEU A 130 -11.46 -0.88 -1.93
C LEU A 130 -10.48 -0.87 -3.10
N VAL A 131 -10.93 -1.30 -4.28
CA VAL A 131 -10.10 -1.42 -5.48
C VAL A 131 -10.81 -0.72 -6.64
N ASP A 132 -10.23 0.37 -7.12
CA ASP A 132 -10.69 1.01 -8.35
C ASP A 132 -10.24 0.18 -9.57
N LEU A 133 -11.18 -0.09 -10.49
CA LEU A 133 -10.93 -0.81 -11.74
C LEU A 133 -10.94 0.12 -12.96
N GLY A 134 -11.07 1.43 -12.74
CA GLY A 134 -11.16 2.44 -13.80
C GLY A 134 -12.51 2.43 -14.52
N GLU A 135 -12.71 3.42 -15.41
CA GLU A 135 -13.93 3.62 -16.19
C GLU A 135 -15.21 3.59 -15.33
N GLY A 136 -15.17 4.21 -14.14
CA GLY A 136 -16.32 4.30 -13.25
C GLY A 136 -16.75 2.96 -12.63
N SER A 137 -15.81 2.03 -12.43
CA SER A 137 -16.06 0.73 -11.82
C SER A 137 -15.09 0.51 -10.66
N ALA A 138 -15.58 0.15 -9.49
CA ALA A 138 -14.73 -0.27 -8.37
C ALA A 138 -15.29 -1.53 -7.70
N LEU A 139 -14.44 -2.27 -7.00
CA LEU A 139 -14.80 -3.32 -6.07
C LEU A 139 -14.63 -2.79 -4.65
N VAL A 140 -15.65 -2.98 -3.83
CA VAL A 140 -15.66 -2.51 -2.44
C VAL A 140 -16.13 -3.66 -1.59
N ASP A 141 -15.29 -4.07 -0.63
CA ASP A 141 -15.66 -4.93 0.49
C ASP A 141 -15.51 -4.11 1.76
N ILE A 142 -16.61 -3.88 2.48
CA ILE A 142 -16.59 -3.19 3.77
C ILE A 142 -17.36 -4.04 4.77
N LEU A 143 -16.67 -4.52 5.81
CA LEU A 143 -17.26 -5.34 6.88
C LEU A 143 -18.09 -6.53 6.36
N GLY A 144 -17.73 -7.11 5.22
CA GLY A 144 -18.41 -8.26 4.61
C GLY A 144 -19.52 -7.89 3.60
N VAL A 145 -19.79 -6.60 3.39
CA VAL A 145 -20.69 -6.13 2.33
C VAL A 145 -19.89 -5.88 1.07
N ASN A 146 -20.20 -6.62 0.01
CA ASN A 146 -19.54 -6.52 -1.28
C ASN A 146 -20.37 -5.69 -2.27
N LEU A 147 -19.78 -4.63 -2.81
CA LEU A 147 -20.33 -3.79 -3.87
C LEU A 147 -19.38 -3.77 -5.07
N SER A 148 -19.94 -3.67 -6.27
CA SER A 148 -19.15 -3.63 -7.50
C SER A 148 -19.74 -2.70 -8.56
N GLY A 149 -18.94 -2.37 -9.58
CA GLY A 149 -19.38 -1.56 -10.71
C GLY A 149 -19.52 -0.08 -10.33
N LEU A 150 -20.52 0.59 -10.92
CA LEU A 150 -20.72 2.02 -10.75
C LEU A 150 -21.06 2.41 -9.30
N LEU A 151 -21.89 1.61 -8.63
CA LEU A 151 -22.21 1.81 -7.22
C LEU A 151 -20.96 1.67 -6.34
N GLY A 152 -20.13 0.65 -6.62
CA GLY A 152 -18.83 0.50 -5.99
C GLY A 152 -17.95 1.73 -6.21
N ALA A 153 -17.91 2.29 -7.42
CA ALA A 153 -17.12 3.48 -7.73
C ALA A 153 -17.57 4.72 -6.95
N TYR A 154 -18.88 4.93 -6.77
CA TYR A 154 -19.38 6.02 -5.93
C TYR A 154 -19.01 5.85 -4.46
N VAL A 155 -19.14 4.63 -3.93
CA VAL A 155 -18.73 4.34 -2.55
C VAL A 155 -17.23 4.53 -2.38
N TRP A 156 -16.42 4.05 -3.32
CA TRP A 156 -14.98 4.26 -3.36
C TRP A 156 -14.62 5.75 -3.29
N LYS A 157 -15.24 6.57 -4.14
CA LYS A 157 -15.03 8.02 -4.16
C LYS A 157 -15.41 8.68 -2.83
N ALA A 158 -16.54 8.28 -2.24
CA ALA A 158 -17.02 8.83 -0.99
C ALA A 158 -16.07 8.50 0.19
N VAL A 159 -15.61 7.25 0.29
CA VAL A 159 -14.65 6.82 1.32
C VAL A 159 -13.33 7.56 1.16
N TYR A 160 -12.79 7.65 -0.06
CA TYR A 160 -11.51 8.32 -0.31
C TYR A 160 -11.57 9.83 0.03
N LEU A 161 -12.67 10.51 -0.29
CA LEU A 161 -12.90 11.90 0.11
C LEU A 161 -12.97 12.07 1.63
N TYR A 162 -13.60 11.13 2.32
CA TYR A 162 -13.66 11.15 3.78
C TYR A 162 -12.26 11.00 4.39
N GLU A 163 -11.44 10.08 3.88
CA GLU A 163 -10.08 9.82 4.37
C GLU A 163 -9.09 10.98 4.14
N LEU A 164 -9.31 11.83 3.13
CA LEU A 164 -8.40 12.92 2.74
C LEU A 164 -8.15 14.00 3.83
N GLY A 165 -8.88 13.98 4.96
CA GLY A 165 -8.58 14.70 6.19
C GLY A 165 -8.67 16.23 6.16
N TYR A 166 -7.96 16.88 5.22
CA TYR A 166 -7.87 18.33 5.05
C TYR A 166 -8.80 18.84 3.95
N ASP A 167 -9.58 19.87 4.25
CA ASP A 167 -10.62 20.39 3.34
C ASP A 167 -10.07 20.94 2.00
N LEU A 168 -8.85 21.47 1.99
CA LEU A 168 -8.19 21.95 0.76
C LEU A 168 -7.79 20.79 -0.18
N ASN A 169 -7.28 19.69 0.37
CA ASN A 169 -6.94 18.49 -0.41
C ASN A 169 -8.20 17.84 -0.98
N ARG A 170 -9.30 17.83 -0.20
CA ARG A 170 -10.61 17.36 -0.66
C ARG A 170 -11.15 18.21 -1.81
N ALA A 171 -11.07 19.53 -1.73
CA ALA A 171 -11.55 20.43 -2.78
C ALA A 171 -10.77 20.27 -4.09
N HIS A 172 -9.46 20.08 -4.02
CA HIS A 172 -8.62 19.82 -5.20
C HIS A 172 -8.99 18.50 -5.89
N VAL A 173 -9.10 17.42 -5.11
CA VAL A 173 -9.49 16.09 -5.65
C VAL A 173 -10.90 16.12 -6.24
N LEU A 174 -11.83 16.84 -5.62
CA LEU A 174 -13.16 17.04 -6.18
C LEU A 174 -13.14 17.83 -7.48
N ALA A 175 -12.32 18.88 -7.57
CA ALA A 175 -12.17 19.67 -8.80
C ALA A 175 -11.60 18.81 -9.93
N ASP A 176 -10.52 18.06 -9.67
CA ASP A 176 -9.91 17.15 -10.64
C ASP A 176 -10.91 16.10 -11.13
N TRP A 177 -11.62 15.43 -10.21
CA TRP A 177 -12.64 14.44 -10.59
C TRP A 177 -13.80 15.04 -11.36
N THR A 178 -14.14 16.31 -11.11
CA THR A 178 -15.20 17.02 -11.84
C THR A 178 -14.72 17.38 -13.24
N ILE A 179 -13.48 17.86 -13.37
CA ILE A 179 -12.84 18.18 -14.66
C ILE A 179 -12.71 16.91 -15.52
N ASP A 180 -12.35 15.78 -14.92
CA ASP A 180 -12.25 14.47 -15.58
C ASP A 180 -13.59 13.96 -16.15
N LEU A 181 -14.74 14.47 -15.67
CA LEU A 181 -16.04 14.14 -16.26
C LEU A 181 -16.26 14.80 -17.62
N PHE A 182 -15.61 15.94 -17.86
CA PHE A 182 -15.82 16.77 -19.05
C PHE A 182 -14.60 16.81 -19.98
N THR A 183 -13.42 16.45 -19.48
CA THR A 183 -12.16 16.47 -20.22
C THR A 183 -11.38 15.19 -19.96
N ARG A 184 -10.53 14.79 -20.92
CA ARG A 184 -9.60 13.70 -20.67
C ARG A 184 -8.48 14.22 -19.76
N PRO A 185 -7.91 13.37 -18.89
CA PRO A 185 -6.76 13.74 -18.09
C PRO A 185 -5.67 14.32 -18.98
N ASP A 186 -5.06 15.43 -18.55
CA ASP A 186 -3.94 15.99 -19.28
C ASP A 186 -2.78 14.98 -19.27
N THR A 187 -2.24 14.71 -20.46
CA THR A 187 -1.11 13.77 -20.66
C THR A 187 0.18 14.51 -21.00
N SER A 188 0.16 15.84 -20.96
CA SER A 188 1.33 16.67 -21.19
C SER A 188 2.43 16.32 -20.17
N LYS A 189 3.60 15.94 -20.67
CA LYS A 189 4.80 15.76 -19.85
C LYS A 189 5.61 17.05 -19.90
N LEU A 190 5.75 17.73 -18.77
CA LEU A 190 6.82 18.70 -18.60
C LEU A 190 8.14 17.91 -18.62
N PHE A 191 8.99 18.19 -19.60
CA PHE A 191 10.31 17.58 -19.64
C PHE A 191 11.10 18.03 -18.41
N GLU A 192 11.62 17.09 -17.63
CA GLU A 192 12.62 17.39 -16.58
C GLU A 192 13.90 17.90 -17.24
N ASP A 193 14.50 18.93 -16.65
CA ASP A 193 15.80 19.46 -17.06
C ASP A 193 16.85 18.35 -16.91
N PRO A 194 17.59 17.97 -17.98
CA PRO A 194 18.64 16.97 -17.91
C PRO A 194 19.76 17.30 -16.90
N ASN A 195 19.84 18.55 -16.41
CA ASN A 195 20.81 18.98 -15.39
C ASN A 195 20.30 18.92 -13.95
N GLN A 196 19.11 18.39 -13.69
CA GLN A 196 18.60 18.28 -12.32
C GLN A 196 19.43 17.23 -11.54
N PRO A 197 20.04 17.58 -10.39
CA PRO A 197 20.86 16.64 -9.63
C PRO A 197 20.00 15.47 -9.15
N ARG A 198 20.34 14.25 -9.58
CA ARG A 198 19.67 13.03 -9.11
C ARG A 198 19.91 12.88 -7.62
N VAL A 199 18.83 12.98 -6.83
CA VAL A 199 18.87 12.59 -5.42
C VAL A 199 19.10 11.09 -5.38
N ARG A 200 20.28 10.67 -4.94
CA ARG A 200 20.57 9.26 -4.69
C ARG A 200 19.80 8.85 -3.43
N THR A 201 18.73 8.10 -3.59
CA THR A 201 18.08 7.31 -2.51
C THR A 201 18.83 6.02 -2.26
#